data_AF-X0YYF6-F1
#
_entry.id   AF-X0YYF6-F1
#
_cell.length_a   1.000
_cell.length_b   1.000
_cell.length_c   1.000
_cell.angle_alpha   90.00
_cell.angle_beta   90.00
_cell.angle_gamma   90.00
#
_symmetry.space_group_name_H-M   'P 1'
#
loop_
_entity.id
_entity.type
_entity.pdbx_description
1 polymer ?
#
loop_
_entity_poly.entity_id
_entity_poly.type
_entity_poly.pdbx_seq_one_letter_code
_entity_poly.pdbx_strand_id
1 'polypeptide(L)'
;MILGKYSFGLGDRFGHQGKAQLAAVMKATEQGVEITPVWNKSHREHSIIRTRPEDVRKEANDAAAACGWEEAYFVDADHIGMGNVDEFIEPSDFFTLDVAAFIGKATDESD
;
A
#
# COMPACT_ATOMS: atom_id res chain seq x y z
N MET A 1 -11.87 6.02 4.74
CA MET A 1 -11.49 5.45 3.44
C MET A 1 -12.72 4.81 2.80
N ILE A 2 -13.00 5.07 1.52
CA ILE A 2 -13.97 4.31 0.73
C ILE A 2 -13.19 3.77 -0.47
N LEU A 3 -12.99 2.46 -0.54
CA LEU A 3 -12.30 1.83 -1.66
C LEU A 3 -13.24 1.70 -2.86
N GLY A 4 -12.73 1.95 -4.06
CA GLY A 4 -13.47 1.69 -5.30
C GLY A 4 -13.77 0.19 -5.49
N LYS A 5 -14.63 -0.12 -6.47
CA LYS A 5 -15.00 -1.52 -6.78
C LYS A 5 -13.78 -2.38 -7.13
N TYR A 6 -12.83 -1.81 -7.85
CA TYR A 6 -11.56 -2.43 -8.18
C TYR A 6 -10.42 -1.59 -7.62
N SER A 7 -9.41 -2.27 -7.08
CA SER A 7 -8.16 -1.67 -6.64
C SER A 7 -6.99 -2.47 -7.18
N PHE A 8 -5.85 -1.82 -7.34
CA PHE A 8 -4.63 -2.48 -7.81
C PHE A 8 -3.44 -2.02 -6.98
N GLY A 9 -2.69 -2.99 -6.45
CA GLY A 9 -1.47 -2.75 -5.67
C GLY A 9 -0.34 -2.24 -6.56
N LEU A 10 0.20 -1.08 -6.22
CA LEU A 10 1.31 -0.41 -6.89
C LEU A 10 2.57 -0.58 -6.05
N GLY A 11 3.08 -1.81 -6.01
CA GLY A 11 4.30 -2.13 -5.28
C GLY A 11 5.52 -1.48 -5.93
N ASP A 12 6.23 -0.64 -5.18
CA ASP A 12 7.51 -0.06 -5.60
C ASP A 12 8.54 -0.11 -4.47
N ARG A 13 9.53 -1.00 -4.66
CA ARG A 13 10.62 -1.14 -3.69
C ARG A 13 11.59 0.03 -3.70
N PHE A 14 11.73 0.75 -4.81
CA PHE A 14 12.79 1.72 -5.01
C PHE A 14 12.29 3.16 -5.09
N GLY A 15 10.98 3.37 -5.25
CA GLY A 15 10.38 4.71 -5.29
C GLY A 15 10.62 5.44 -6.61
N HIS A 16 10.61 4.72 -7.72
CA HIS A 16 10.99 5.22 -9.05
C HIS A 16 9.97 4.89 -10.15
N GLN A 17 8.93 4.15 -9.83
CA GLN A 17 7.97 3.56 -10.77
C GLN A 17 6.57 4.16 -10.62
N GLY A 18 6.26 4.85 -9.51
CA GLY A 18 4.92 5.38 -9.24
C GLY A 18 4.26 6.13 -10.39
N LYS A 19 4.99 6.99 -11.12
CA LYS A 19 4.46 7.72 -12.30
C LYS A 19 4.06 6.79 -13.44
N ALA A 20 4.90 5.80 -13.75
CA ALA A 20 4.65 4.87 -14.84
C ALA A 20 3.51 3.90 -14.50
N GLN A 21 3.47 3.45 -13.24
CA GLN A 21 2.39 2.62 -12.71
C GLN A 21 1.05 3.36 -12.74
N LEU A 22 1.00 4.59 -12.25
CA LEU A 22 -0.20 5.42 -12.28
C LEU A 22 -0.67 5.74 -13.70
N ALA A 23 0.25 6.03 -14.63
CA ALA A 23 -0.09 6.22 -16.04
C ALA A 23 -0.75 4.98 -16.67
N ALA A 24 -0.40 3.76 -16.22
CA ALA A 24 -1.08 2.55 -16.66
C ALA A 24 -2.51 2.44 -16.10
N VAL A 25 -2.71 2.84 -14.84
CA VAL A 25 -4.04 2.94 -14.22
C VAL A 25 -4.92 3.96 -14.96
N MET A 26 -4.39 5.15 -15.26
CA MET A 26 -5.12 6.18 -16.03
C MET A 26 -5.59 5.66 -17.39
N LYS A 27 -4.75 4.90 -18.11
CA LYS A 27 -5.13 4.27 -19.38
C LYS A 27 -6.26 3.25 -19.24
N ALA A 28 -6.34 2.54 -18.11
CA ALA A 28 -7.45 1.65 -17.82
C ALA A 28 -8.74 2.45 -17.57
N THR A 29 -8.65 3.55 -16.84
CA THR A 29 -9.76 4.48 -16.61
C THR A 29 -10.28 5.07 -17.93
N GLU A 30 -9.39 5.46 -18.86
CA GLU A 30 -9.76 5.92 -20.21
C GLU A 30 -10.55 4.87 -21.02
N GLN A 31 -10.37 3.58 -20.71
CA GLN A 31 -11.12 2.47 -21.32
C GLN A 31 -12.40 2.12 -20.55
N GLY A 32 -12.77 2.92 -19.55
CA GLY A 32 -13.98 2.75 -18.74
C GLY A 32 -13.81 1.78 -17.56
N VAL A 33 -12.57 1.41 -17.20
CA VAL A 33 -12.28 0.57 -16.03
C VAL A 33 -11.72 1.43 -14.91
N GLU A 34 -12.59 1.81 -13.97
CA GLU A 34 -12.18 2.56 -12.78
C GLU A 34 -11.42 1.65 -11.81
N ILE A 35 -10.17 2.02 -11.51
CA ILE A 35 -9.28 1.29 -10.60
C ILE A 35 -8.72 2.30 -9.59
N THR A 36 -8.88 2.02 -8.30
CA THR A 36 -8.23 2.78 -7.24
C THR A 36 -6.78 2.30 -7.06
N PRO A 37 -5.77 3.14 -7.32
CA PRO A 37 -4.38 2.77 -7.08
C PRO A 37 -4.05 2.72 -5.58
N VAL A 38 -3.32 1.69 -5.16
CA VAL A 38 -2.91 1.49 -3.76
C VAL A 38 -1.42 1.22 -3.72
N TRP A 39 -0.60 2.19 -3.33
CA TRP A 39 0.84 1.98 -3.15
C TRP A 39 1.07 1.08 -1.95
N ASN A 40 1.88 0.03 -2.09
CA ASN A 40 2.08 -0.94 -1.02
C ASN A 40 3.54 -1.32 -0.86
N LYS A 41 3.95 -1.52 0.39
CA LYS A 41 5.28 -2.05 0.73
C LYS A 41 5.28 -2.64 2.13
N SER A 42 5.86 -3.82 2.26
CA SER A 42 5.94 -4.52 3.55
C SER A 42 7.10 -4.03 4.41
N HIS A 43 6.98 -4.21 5.73
CA HIS A 43 8.09 -3.93 6.66
C HIS A 43 9.40 -4.63 6.25
N ARG A 44 9.32 -5.87 5.76
CA ARG A 44 10.48 -6.62 5.24
C ARG A 44 11.16 -5.90 4.08
N GLU A 45 10.39 -5.36 3.14
CA GLU A 45 10.93 -4.61 2.01
C GLU A 45 11.57 -3.29 2.44
N HIS A 46 10.97 -2.59 3.39
CA HIS A 46 11.58 -1.43 4.03
C HIS A 46 12.93 -1.77 4.66
N SER A 47 13.04 -2.86 5.42
CA SER A 47 14.30 -3.27 6.04
C SER A 47 15.40 -3.61 5.02
N ILE A 48 15.04 -4.28 3.91
CA ILE A 48 16.00 -4.69 2.87
C ILE A 48 16.52 -3.49 2.10
N ILE A 49 15.62 -2.57 1.70
CA ILE A 49 15.97 -1.42 0.85
C ILE A 49 16.47 -0.23 1.69
N ARG A 50 16.24 -0.25 3.00
CA ARG A 50 16.53 0.85 3.95
C ARG A 50 15.73 2.12 3.65
N THR A 51 14.43 1.93 3.43
CA THR A 51 13.42 2.98 3.33
C THR A 51 12.50 2.93 4.54
N ARG A 52 11.69 3.95 4.76
CA ARG A 52 10.71 4.05 5.84
C ARG A 52 9.29 4.18 5.28
N PRO A 53 8.22 3.80 6.00
CA PRO A 53 6.85 3.83 5.49
C PRO A 53 6.43 5.20 4.91
N GLU A 54 6.96 6.30 5.45
CA GLU A 54 6.70 7.65 4.96
C GLU A 54 7.22 7.89 3.53
N ASP A 55 8.25 7.15 3.10
CA ASP A 55 8.78 7.23 1.74
C ASP A 55 7.73 6.78 0.70
N VAL A 56 6.90 5.78 1.04
CA VAL A 56 5.82 5.29 0.17
C VAL A 56 4.72 6.32 0.05
N ARG A 57 4.32 6.95 1.17
CA ARG A 57 3.38 8.07 1.15
C ARG A 57 3.90 9.21 0.28
N LYS A 58 5.17 9.58 0.46
CA LYS A 58 5.78 10.64 -0.32
C LYS A 58 5.75 10.30 -1.82
N GLU A 59 6.11 9.08 -2.19
CA GLU A 59 6.07 8.64 -3.59
C GLU A 59 4.66 8.70 -4.17
N ALA A 60 3.65 8.18 -3.46
CA ALA A 60 2.27 8.20 -3.91
C ALA A 60 1.79 9.63 -4.17
N ASN A 61 2.07 10.54 -3.23
CA ASN A 61 1.74 11.96 -3.38
C ASN A 61 2.47 12.60 -4.58
N ASP A 62 3.77 12.35 -4.72
CA ASP A 62 4.59 12.89 -5.81
C ASP A 62 4.12 12.37 -7.18
N ALA A 63 3.75 11.09 -7.28
CA ALA A 63 3.26 10.47 -8.50
C ALA A 63 1.87 11.01 -8.87
N ALA A 64 0.94 11.07 -7.91
CA ALA A 64 -0.39 11.62 -8.11
C ALA A 64 -0.32 13.08 -8.60
N ALA A 65 0.48 13.92 -7.93
CA ALA A 65 0.67 15.31 -8.34
C ALA A 65 1.31 15.43 -9.73
N ALA A 66 2.35 14.63 -10.03
CA ALA A 66 3.04 14.69 -11.31
C ALA A 66 2.20 14.21 -12.50
N CYS A 67 1.26 13.29 -12.26
CA CYS A 67 0.35 12.77 -13.28
C CYS A 67 -0.98 13.54 -13.36
N GLY A 68 -1.23 14.50 -12.47
CA GLY A 68 -2.51 15.20 -12.39
C GLY A 68 -3.67 14.29 -12.00
N TRP A 69 -3.42 13.32 -11.11
CA TRP A 69 -4.45 12.42 -10.61
C TRP A 69 -5.28 13.10 -9.52
N GLU A 70 -6.57 13.26 -9.76
CA GLU A 70 -7.50 13.97 -8.86
C GLU A 70 -8.41 13.03 -8.05
N GLU A 71 -8.43 11.74 -8.42
CA GLU A 71 -9.25 10.72 -7.75
C GLU A 71 -8.58 10.16 -6.50
N ALA A 72 -9.31 9.36 -5.72
CA ALA A 72 -8.76 8.71 -4.54
C ALA A 72 -7.58 7.76 -4.87
N TYR A 73 -6.58 7.74 -4.00
CA TYR A 73 -5.52 6.75 -3.94
C TYR A 73 -5.17 6.46 -2.48
N PHE A 74 -4.55 5.31 -2.22
CA PHE A 74 -4.23 4.89 -0.86
C PHE A 74 -2.80 4.37 -0.74
N VAL A 75 -2.33 4.28 0.49
CA VAL A 75 -1.09 3.60 0.86
C VAL A 75 -1.44 2.43 1.77
N ASP A 76 -0.98 1.23 1.42
CA ASP A 76 -1.13 -0.01 2.15
C ASP A 76 0.12 -0.37 2.95
N ALA A 77 -0.10 -0.53 4.25
CA ALA A 77 0.80 -1.16 5.19
C ALA A 77 0.72 -2.69 5.00
N ASP A 78 1.56 -3.19 4.09
CA ASP A 78 1.52 -4.58 3.66
C ASP A 78 2.17 -5.53 4.68
N HIS A 79 1.56 -6.70 4.91
CA HIS A 79 2.02 -7.74 5.84
C HIS A 79 2.42 -7.24 7.24
N ILE A 80 1.53 -6.51 7.92
CA ILE A 80 1.80 -5.97 9.26
C ILE A 80 1.23 -6.83 10.39
N GLY A 81 1.77 -6.64 11.58
CA GLY A 81 1.24 -7.18 12.83
C GLY A 81 1.61 -6.29 14.01
N MET A 82 1.30 -6.72 15.24
CA MET A 82 1.51 -5.92 16.45
C MET A 82 2.96 -5.46 16.67
N GLY A 83 3.94 -6.17 16.10
CA GLY A 83 5.35 -5.82 16.26
C GLY A 83 5.85 -4.66 15.39
N ASN A 84 5.09 -4.25 14.37
CA ASN A 84 5.53 -3.22 13.42
C ASN A 84 4.45 -2.21 13.01
N VAL A 85 3.18 -2.46 13.34
CA VAL A 85 2.04 -1.62 12.90
C VAL A 85 2.20 -0.15 13.27
N ASP A 86 2.78 0.17 14.43
CA ASP A 86 2.94 1.55 14.91
C ASP A 86 3.68 2.46 13.91
N GLU A 87 4.66 1.92 13.17
CA GLU A 87 5.42 2.66 12.15
C GLU A 87 4.58 3.02 10.91
N PHE A 88 3.45 2.35 10.71
CA PHE A 88 2.62 2.46 9.51
C PHE A 88 1.33 3.24 9.71
N ILE A 89 0.90 3.47 10.96
CA ILE A 89 -0.39 4.11 11.28
C ILE A 89 -0.51 5.50 10.64
N GLU A 90 0.53 6.33 10.76
CA GLU A 90 0.51 7.70 10.24
C GLU A 90 0.61 7.77 8.70
N PRO A 91 1.51 7.04 8.01
CA PRO A 91 1.64 7.15 6.56
C PRO A 91 0.62 6.34 5.73
N SER A 92 -0.17 5.45 6.32
CA SER A 92 -1.01 4.47 5.58
C SER A 92 -2.51 4.68 5.80
N ASP A 93 -3.31 4.31 4.79
CA ASP A 93 -4.79 4.35 4.84
C ASP A 93 -5.42 2.95 4.72
N PHE A 94 -4.63 1.97 4.27
CA PHE A 94 -5.00 0.57 4.08
C PHE A 94 -4.04 -0.29 4.90
N PHE A 95 -4.55 -1.35 5.53
CA PHE A 95 -3.76 -2.19 6.44
C PHE A 95 -4.00 -3.66 6.16
N THR A 96 -2.97 -4.36 5.68
CA THR A 96 -3.00 -5.80 5.44
C THR A 96 -2.44 -6.54 6.66
N LEU A 97 -3.34 -7.02 7.54
CA LEU A 97 -2.97 -7.75 8.74
C LEU A 97 -2.53 -9.19 8.41
N ASP A 98 -1.27 -9.51 8.69
CA ASP A 98 -0.74 -10.85 8.51
C ASP A 98 -1.04 -11.72 9.73
N VAL A 99 -1.99 -12.65 9.56
CA VAL A 99 -2.39 -13.61 10.60
C VAL A 99 -1.71 -14.97 10.44
N ALA A 100 -0.82 -15.15 9.46
CA ALA A 100 -0.24 -16.46 9.15
C ALA A 100 0.50 -17.06 10.35
N ALA A 101 1.14 -16.22 11.15
CA ALA A 101 1.83 -16.62 12.38
C ALA A 101 0.89 -17.20 13.46
N PHE A 102 -0.43 -17.04 13.35
CA PHE A 102 -1.42 -17.53 14.32
C PHE A 102 -2.14 -18.80 13.86
N ILE A 103 -2.00 -19.19 12.58
CA ILE A 103 -2.69 -20.36 12.02
C ILE A 103 -2.04 -21.65 12.55
N GLY A 104 -2.89 -22.60 12.98
CA GLY A 104 -2.45 -23.94 13.40
C GLY A 104 -1.76 -24.00 14.76
N LYS A 105 -1.83 -22.92 15.55
CA LYS A 105 -1.37 -22.90 16.95
C LYS A 105 -2.49 -23.35 17.89
N ALA A 106 -2.13 -24.06 18.94
CA ALA A 106 -3.07 -24.33 20.03
C ALA A 106 -3.49 -23.00 20.66
N THR A 107 -4.76 -22.88 21.02
CA THR A 107 -5.24 -21.77 21.84
C THR A 107 -4.66 -21.92 23.24
N ASP A 108 -4.37 -20.79 23.91
CA ASP A 108 -4.04 -20.85 25.33
C ASP A 108 -5.27 -21.32 26.11
N GLU A 109 -5.07 -22.11 27.18
CA GLU A 109 -6.19 -22.63 28.00
C GLU A 109 -7.01 -21.53 28.70
N SER A 110 -6.53 -20.29 28.68
CA SER A 110 -7.15 -19.13 29.31
C SER A 110 -7.92 -18.21 28.35
N ASP A 111 -7.88 -18.47 27.03
CA ASP A 111 -8.73 -17.79 26.02
C ASP A 111 -10.11 -18.47 25.92
#